data_AF-A0A9D6L0F9-F1
#
_entry.id   AF-A0A9D6L0F9-F1
#
_cell.length_a   1.000
_cell.length_b   1.000
_cell.length_c   1.000
_cell.angle_alpha   90.00
_cell.angle_beta   90.00
_cell.angle_gamma   90.00
#
_symmetry.space_group_name_H-M   'P 1'
#
loop_
_entity.id
_entity.type
_entity.pdbx_description
1 polymer ?
#
loop_
_entity_poly.entity_id
_entity_poly.type
_entity_poly.pdbx_seq_one_letter_code
_entity_poly.pdbx_strand_id
1 'polypeptide(L)'
;MRALLAAIGAALLLGAGTAAAQQNHGAQVRSYLENGMAAHRGIGYSRDVGNPDVIVPLRLDHPFIWPVYLTRGVTYRAYGACDDHCSDLDMEIYDAAGNLADRDTATNDTPYVQITPTQTGRAYVRVWLYACSAEPCTVGMRLVSGGAAVPRVGETVRESDLGHSQDEANHLAVAAQLEGQGAAHEQAGYRQLGDDQIEQLALNDEGHSWTVHLAAGVTYLFQGACDQQCNNADMEIRNSYNERIASDINGDSIPVLTITPPRAADYTLRIWLRHCSHEPCTVGFRTYRRVTN
;
A
#
# COMPACT_ATOMS: atom_id res chain seq x y z
N MET A 1 8.98 -66.24 34.14
CA MET A 1 8.33 -66.60 32.87
C MET A 1 6.83 -66.33 32.99
N ARG A 2 6.21 -65.79 31.91
CA ARG A 2 4.83 -65.26 31.76
C ARG A 2 4.71 -63.77 32.16
N ALA A 3 4.13 -62.84 31.40
CA ALA A 3 3.43 -62.87 30.11
C ALA A 3 3.40 -61.47 29.44
N LEU A 4 3.09 -61.45 28.14
CA LEU A 4 2.90 -60.33 27.20
C LEU A 4 1.90 -59.24 27.67
N LEU A 5 2.04 -58.01 27.16
CA LEU A 5 1.08 -57.35 26.22
C LEU A 5 1.52 -55.92 25.85
N ALA A 6 1.22 -55.56 24.59
CA ALA A 6 1.55 -54.31 23.90
C ALA A 6 0.59 -53.16 24.24
N ALA A 7 1.03 -51.91 24.02
CA ALA A 7 0.12 -50.80 23.69
C ALA A 7 0.77 -49.85 22.67
N ILE A 8 0.27 -49.91 21.45
CA ILE A 8 0.46 -48.97 20.36
C ILE A 8 -0.61 -47.88 20.51
N GLY A 9 -0.22 -46.61 20.32
CA GLY A 9 -1.06 -45.60 19.67
C GLY A 9 -1.90 -44.67 20.55
N ALA A 10 -1.57 -43.37 20.49
CA ALA A 10 -2.51 -42.24 20.47
C ALA A 10 -1.74 -41.02 19.93
N ALA A 11 -1.76 -40.81 18.61
CA ALA A 11 -2.62 -39.83 17.94
C ALA A 11 -2.22 -38.37 18.24
N LEU A 12 -1.19 -37.89 17.51
CA LEU A 12 -1.04 -36.46 17.23
C LEU A 12 -2.11 -36.06 16.21
N LEU A 13 -3.14 -35.36 16.68
CA LEU A 13 -3.97 -34.49 15.85
C LEU A 13 -4.30 -33.26 16.68
N LEU A 14 -3.95 -32.08 16.16
CA LEU A 14 -4.82 -30.91 16.01
C LEU A 14 -3.97 -29.68 15.69
N GLY A 15 -3.97 -29.30 14.41
CA GLY A 15 -3.33 -28.09 13.90
C GLY A 15 -3.73 -27.86 12.45
N ALA A 16 -5.03 -27.80 12.15
CA ALA A 16 -5.54 -27.58 10.79
C ALA A 16 -6.76 -26.63 10.75
N GLY A 17 -6.90 -25.74 11.73
CA GLY A 17 -8.10 -24.89 11.89
C GLY A 17 -8.08 -23.54 11.16
N THR A 18 -6.94 -23.04 10.70
CA THR A 18 -6.84 -21.63 10.26
C THR A 18 -7.05 -21.42 8.77
N ALA A 19 -6.73 -22.39 7.92
CA ALA A 19 -6.78 -22.19 6.46
C ALA A 19 -8.20 -22.23 5.86
N ALA A 20 -9.09 -23.06 6.41
CA ALA A 20 -10.45 -23.23 5.85
C ALA A 20 -11.41 -22.10 6.24
N ALA A 21 -11.27 -21.52 7.44
CA ALA A 21 -12.09 -20.38 7.88
C ALA A 21 -11.76 -19.12 7.07
N GLN A 22 -10.47 -18.82 6.87
CA GLN A 22 -10.00 -17.70 6.04
C GLN A 22 -10.53 -17.78 4.58
N GLN A 23 -10.63 -18.99 4.01
CA GLN A 23 -11.16 -19.19 2.66
C GLN A 23 -12.67 -18.89 2.56
N ASN A 24 -13.45 -19.17 3.61
CA ASN A 24 -14.89 -18.92 3.63
C ASN A 24 -15.21 -17.42 3.71
N HIS A 25 -14.52 -16.66 4.56
CA HIS A 25 -14.74 -15.21 4.68
C HIS A 25 -14.38 -14.47 3.40
N GLY A 26 -13.31 -14.87 2.70
CA GLY A 26 -12.95 -14.28 1.40
C GLY A 26 -13.99 -14.53 0.29
N ALA A 27 -14.66 -15.68 0.30
CA ALA A 27 -15.76 -15.96 -0.62
C ALA A 27 -17.02 -15.14 -0.27
N GLN A 28 -17.33 -15.02 1.02
CA GLN A 28 -18.42 -14.20 1.54
C GLN A 28 -18.27 -12.74 1.14
N VAL A 29 -17.13 -12.11 1.47
CA VAL A 29 -16.86 -10.71 1.15
C VAL A 29 -16.91 -10.45 -0.35
N ARG A 30 -16.41 -11.39 -1.17
CA ARG A 30 -16.55 -11.30 -2.63
C ARG A 30 -18.02 -11.26 -3.07
N SER A 31 -18.89 -12.07 -2.45
CA SER A 31 -20.32 -12.01 -2.73
C SER A 31 -20.94 -10.65 -2.36
N TYR A 32 -20.49 -10.03 -1.26
CA TYR A 32 -20.96 -8.70 -0.87
C TYR A 32 -20.52 -7.64 -1.88
N LEU A 33 -19.28 -7.70 -2.37
CA LEU A 33 -18.82 -6.83 -3.46
C LEU A 33 -19.64 -7.03 -4.74
N GLU A 34 -19.97 -8.27 -5.12
CA GLU A 34 -20.81 -8.52 -6.30
C GLU A 34 -22.23 -7.97 -6.14
N ASN A 35 -22.83 -8.11 -4.94
CA ASN A 35 -24.15 -7.56 -4.66
C ASN A 35 -24.14 -6.01 -4.67
N GLY A 36 -23.14 -5.39 -4.04
CA GLY A 36 -23.00 -3.92 -3.99
C GLY A 36 -22.84 -3.27 -5.36
N MET A 37 -22.34 -4.00 -6.36
CA MET A 37 -22.17 -3.51 -7.74
C MET A 37 -23.51 -3.01 -8.36
N ALA A 38 -24.66 -3.55 -7.95
CA ALA A 38 -25.95 -3.14 -8.50
C ALA A 38 -26.22 -1.63 -8.32
N ALA A 39 -25.89 -1.07 -7.15
CA ALA A 39 -26.11 0.35 -6.85
C ALA A 39 -25.27 1.26 -7.75
N HIS A 40 -23.99 0.91 -7.99
CA HIS A 40 -23.12 1.72 -8.83
C HIS A 40 -23.40 1.54 -10.33
N ARG A 41 -23.81 0.34 -10.78
CA ARG A 41 -24.28 0.12 -12.15
C ARG A 41 -25.48 1.00 -12.50
N GLY A 42 -26.40 1.18 -11.54
CA GLY A 42 -27.58 2.03 -11.71
C GLY A 42 -27.29 3.49 -12.07
N ILE A 43 -26.08 3.97 -11.78
CA ILE A 43 -25.61 5.34 -12.08
C ILE A 43 -24.44 5.37 -13.07
N GLY A 44 -24.28 4.29 -13.86
CA GLY A 44 -23.39 4.23 -15.02
C GLY A 44 -21.97 3.72 -14.73
N TYR A 45 -21.64 3.30 -13.51
CA TYR A 45 -20.32 2.71 -13.26
C TYR A 45 -20.23 1.27 -13.77
N SER A 46 -19.05 0.92 -14.27
CA SER A 46 -18.65 -0.45 -14.59
C SER A 46 -17.44 -0.86 -13.75
N ARG A 47 -17.23 -2.16 -13.57
CA ARG A 47 -16.03 -2.66 -12.87
C ARG A 47 -14.77 -2.16 -13.58
N ASP A 48 -13.84 -1.61 -12.81
CA ASP A 48 -12.54 -1.23 -13.34
C ASP A 48 -11.70 -2.50 -13.59
N VAL A 49 -11.06 -2.58 -14.75
CA VAL A 49 -10.26 -3.75 -15.15
C VAL A 49 -8.76 -3.54 -14.90
N GLY A 50 -8.33 -2.30 -14.65
CA GLY A 50 -6.93 -1.98 -14.36
C GLY A 50 -6.55 -2.22 -12.90
N ASN A 51 -7.54 -2.22 -12.01
CA ASN A 51 -7.35 -2.34 -10.57
C ASN A 51 -8.14 -3.56 -10.04
N PRO A 52 -7.46 -4.68 -9.70
CA PRO A 52 -8.15 -5.88 -9.20
C PRO A 52 -8.78 -5.62 -7.83
N ASP A 53 -9.80 -6.41 -7.48
CA ASP A 53 -10.36 -6.39 -6.14
C ASP A 53 -9.29 -6.76 -5.11
N VAL A 54 -9.31 -6.11 -3.96
CA VAL A 54 -8.49 -6.46 -2.81
C VAL A 54 -9.39 -7.13 -1.77
N ILE A 55 -8.98 -8.28 -1.26
CA ILE A 55 -9.64 -8.95 -0.14
C ILE A 55 -8.55 -9.34 0.87
N VAL A 56 -8.59 -8.74 2.06
CA VAL A 56 -7.53 -8.84 3.06
C VAL A 56 -8.10 -8.97 4.47
N PRO A 57 -7.40 -9.65 5.40
CA PRO A 57 -7.70 -9.51 6.82
C PRO A 57 -7.26 -8.11 7.28
N LEU A 58 -8.13 -7.41 8.01
CA LEU A 58 -7.89 -6.08 8.58
C LEU A 58 -8.12 -6.12 10.09
N ARG A 59 -7.34 -5.34 10.84
CA ARG A 59 -7.45 -5.21 12.30
C ARG A 59 -7.87 -3.79 12.66
N LEU A 60 -8.49 -3.60 13.82
CA LEU A 60 -8.71 -2.27 14.38
C LEU A 60 -7.35 -1.56 14.54
N ASP A 61 -7.37 -0.24 14.38
CA ASP A 61 -6.20 0.65 14.46
C ASP A 61 -5.07 0.36 13.45
N HIS A 62 -5.27 -0.55 12.49
CA HIS A 62 -4.31 -0.90 11.46
C HIS A 62 -4.95 -0.66 10.09
N PRO A 63 -4.93 0.57 9.56
CA PRO A 63 -5.49 0.88 8.26
C PRO A 63 -4.79 0.06 7.16
N PHE A 64 -5.49 -0.15 6.05
CA PHE A 64 -4.90 -0.63 4.82
C PHE A 64 -4.90 0.50 3.78
N ILE A 65 -3.74 0.73 3.17
CA ILE A 65 -3.60 1.69 2.08
C ILE A 65 -3.55 0.91 0.77
N TRP A 66 -4.62 1.02 -0.01
CA TRP A 66 -4.75 0.40 -1.31
C TRP A 66 -4.32 1.37 -2.41
N PRO A 67 -3.16 1.15 -3.06
CA PRO A 67 -2.79 1.95 -4.22
C PRO A 67 -3.61 1.53 -5.45
N VAL A 68 -4.16 2.52 -6.14
CA VAL A 68 -4.92 2.34 -7.39
C VAL A 68 -4.37 3.25 -8.48
N TYR A 69 -4.41 2.81 -9.74
CA TYR A 69 -4.00 3.64 -10.87
C TYR A 69 -5.21 4.22 -11.59
N LEU A 70 -5.27 5.55 -11.68
CA LEU A 70 -6.43 6.28 -12.19
C LEU A 70 -6.07 7.11 -13.42
N THR A 71 -7.02 7.22 -14.35
CA THR A 71 -6.88 8.04 -15.56
C THR A 71 -7.51 9.41 -15.35
N ARG A 72 -6.79 10.47 -15.75
CA ARG A 72 -7.30 11.85 -15.74
C ARG A 72 -8.67 11.97 -16.39
N GLY A 73 -9.59 12.65 -15.71
CA GLY A 73 -10.93 12.95 -16.22
C GLY A 73 -11.91 11.77 -16.23
N VAL A 74 -11.47 10.55 -15.89
CA VAL A 74 -12.37 9.42 -15.66
C VAL A 74 -12.86 9.47 -14.22
N THR A 75 -14.16 9.42 -14.01
CA THR A 75 -14.72 9.33 -12.65
C THR A 75 -14.64 7.90 -12.15
N TYR A 76 -14.10 7.73 -10.94
CA TYR A 76 -13.97 6.46 -10.24
C TYR A 76 -14.79 6.47 -8.95
N ARG A 77 -15.20 5.28 -8.51
CA ARG A 77 -15.57 4.98 -7.13
C ARG A 77 -14.82 3.77 -6.62
N ALA A 78 -14.26 3.85 -5.43
CA ALA A 78 -13.90 2.68 -4.65
C ALA A 78 -15.03 2.40 -3.67
N TYR A 79 -15.41 1.15 -3.48
CA TYR A 79 -16.38 0.76 -2.46
C TYR A 79 -15.93 -0.48 -1.72
N GLY A 80 -16.38 -0.60 -0.47
CA GLY A 80 -15.98 -1.62 0.47
C GLY A 80 -17.12 -2.55 0.86
N ALA A 81 -16.74 -3.69 1.42
CA ALA A 81 -17.59 -4.57 2.21
C ALA A 81 -16.71 -5.30 3.23
N CYS A 82 -17.23 -5.61 4.41
CA CYS A 82 -16.55 -6.47 5.37
C CYS A 82 -17.38 -7.74 5.67
N ASP A 83 -16.77 -8.72 6.34
CA ASP A 83 -17.50 -9.92 6.78
C ASP A 83 -18.51 -9.62 7.92
N ASP A 84 -19.30 -10.62 8.30
CA ASP A 84 -20.42 -10.45 9.25
C ASP A 84 -20.03 -10.02 10.67
N HIS A 85 -18.73 -10.00 10.99
CA HIS A 85 -18.26 -9.55 12.30
C HIS A 85 -18.01 -8.05 12.34
N CYS A 86 -18.02 -7.37 11.19
CA CYS A 86 -17.80 -5.94 11.06
C CYS A 86 -19.10 -5.20 10.77
N SER A 87 -19.30 -4.08 11.47
CA SER A 87 -20.50 -3.24 11.32
C SER A 87 -20.15 -1.80 10.94
N ASP A 88 -18.86 -1.46 10.91
CA ASP A 88 -18.38 -0.12 10.63
C ASP A 88 -17.00 -0.16 9.95
N LEU A 89 -16.99 0.17 8.67
CA LEU A 89 -15.84 0.22 7.78
C LEU A 89 -15.82 1.60 7.13
N ASP A 90 -14.71 2.30 7.29
CA ASP A 90 -14.57 3.65 6.77
C ASP A 90 -13.59 3.67 5.59
N MET A 91 -13.74 4.67 4.70
CA MET A 91 -12.88 4.81 3.54
C MET A 91 -12.55 6.26 3.21
N GLU A 92 -11.37 6.45 2.64
CA GLU A 92 -10.93 7.70 2.04
C GLU A 92 -10.22 7.46 0.73
N ILE A 93 -10.22 8.47 -0.13
CA ILE A 93 -9.42 8.46 -1.35
C ILE A 93 -8.62 9.75 -1.49
N TYR A 94 -7.33 9.58 -1.71
CA TYR A 94 -6.38 10.66 -1.92
C TYR A 94 -5.92 10.67 -3.37
N ASP A 95 -5.75 11.86 -3.93
CA ASP A 95 -5.17 12.04 -5.26
C ASP A 95 -3.67 11.69 -5.30
N ALA A 96 -3.07 11.77 -6.48
CA ALA A 96 -1.65 11.47 -6.68
C ALA A 96 -0.69 12.41 -5.94
N ALA A 97 -1.16 13.59 -5.53
CA ALA A 97 -0.39 14.55 -4.73
C ALA A 97 -0.60 14.35 -3.23
N GLY A 98 -1.41 13.37 -2.81
CA GLY A 98 -1.73 13.11 -1.42
C GLY A 98 -2.84 13.99 -0.86
N ASN A 99 -3.56 14.76 -1.70
CA ASN A 99 -4.69 15.55 -1.22
C ASN A 99 -5.91 14.65 -1.08
N LEU A 100 -6.64 14.79 0.02
CA LEU A 100 -7.90 14.09 0.22
C LEU A 100 -8.96 14.58 -0.78
N ALA A 101 -9.53 13.64 -1.54
CA ALA A 101 -10.55 13.93 -2.53
C ALA A 101 -11.98 13.62 -2.04
N ASP A 102 -12.15 12.54 -1.28
CA ASP A 102 -13.45 12.13 -0.74
C ASP A 102 -13.26 11.18 0.46
N ARG A 103 -14.28 11.12 1.32
CA ARG A 103 -14.28 10.36 2.57
C ARG A 103 -15.68 9.80 2.84
N ASP A 104 -15.73 8.62 3.46
CA ASP A 104 -16.92 8.01 4.05
C ASP A 104 -16.58 7.59 5.48
N THR A 105 -17.21 8.23 6.45
CA THR A 105 -17.13 7.87 7.88
C THR A 105 -18.52 7.59 8.48
N ALA A 106 -19.48 7.24 7.63
CA ALA A 106 -20.81 6.88 8.12
C ALA A 106 -20.74 5.50 8.78
N THR A 107 -21.41 5.32 9.91
CA THR A 107 -21.47 4.04 10.63
C THR A 107 -22.15 2.96 9.79
N ASN A 108 -21.40 2.28 8.93
CA ASN A 108 -21.87 1.27 8.00
C ASN A 108 -20.74 0.36 7.51
N ASP A 109 -21.10 -0.82 6.99
CA ASP A 109 -20.19 -1.86 6.51
C ASP A 109 -19.99 -1.84 4.99
N THR A 110 -20.57 -0.86 4.28
CA THR A 110 -20.57 -0.74 2.81
C THR A 110 -20.19 0.67 2.33
N PRO A 111 -19.04 1.22 2.80
CA PRO A 111 -18.61 2.56 2.44
C PRO A 111 -18.28 2.65 0.95
N TYR A 112 -18.31 3.87 0.41
CA TYR A 112 -17.70 4.16 -0.88
C TYR A 112 -16.98 5.49 -0.87
N VAL A 113 -16.08 5.73 -1.81
CA VAL A 113 -15.41 7.02 -2.04
C VAL A 113 -15.29 7.27 -3.53
N GLN A 114 -15.34 8.53 -3.95
CA GLN A 114 -15.32 8.90 -5.36
C GLN A 114 -14.23 9.92 -5.69
N ILE A 115 -13.71 9.85 -6.91
CA ILE A 115 -12.73 10.82 -7.39
C ILE A 115 -12.84 10.99 -8.90
N THR A 116 -12.61 12.21 -9.39
CA THR A 116 -12.33 12.45 -10.81
C THR A 116 -10.94 13.08 -10.89
N PRO A 117 -9.88 12.30 -11.18
CA PRO A 117 -8.51 12.78 -11.10
C PRO A 117 -8.25 13.90 -12.11
N THR A 118 -7.51 14.92 -11.67
CA THR A 118 -7.00 15.99 -12.54
C THR A 118 -5.74 15.59 -13.30
N GLN A 119 -5.10 14.49 -12.88
CA GLN A 119 -3.88 13.93 -13.46
C GLN A 119 -4.02 12.40 -13.56
N THR A 120 -3.37 11.79 -14.54
CA THR A 120 -3.26 10.33 -14.63
C THR A 120 -2.11 9.89 -13.74
N GLY A 121 -2.33 8.87 -12.91
CA GLY A 121 -1.31 8.38 -12.01
C GLY A 121 -1.90 7.55 -10.87
N ARG A 122 -1.02 7.18 -9.93
CA ARG A 122 -1.41 6.47 -8.71
C ARG A 122 -2.22 7.40 -7.79
N ALA A 123 -3.26 6.85 -7.18
CA ALA A 123 -4.04 7.42 -6.10
C ALA A 123 -4.10 6.37 -4.97
N TYR A 124 -4.55 6.78 -3.79
CA TYR A 124 -4.50 5.92 -2.61
C TYR A 124 -5.86 5.88 -1.94
N VAL A 125 -6.39 4.67 -1.77
CA VAL A 125 -7.61 4.43 -1.00
C VAL A 125 -7.19 3.95 0.39
N ARG A 126 -7.49 4.72 1.43
CA ARG A 126 -7.29 4.30 2.82
C ARG A 126 -8.58 3.65 3.31
N VAL A 127 -8.47 2.48 3.92
CA VAL A 127 -9.60 1.77 4.54
C VAL A 127 -9.22 1.38 5.96
N TRP A 128 -10.13 1.54 6.91
CA TRP A 128 -9.91 1.10 8.29
C TRP A 128 -11.20 0.56 8.90
N LEU A 129 -11.04 -0.32 9.88
CA LEU A 129 -12.16 -0.80 10.69
C LEU A 129 -12.40 0.18 11.83
N TYR A 130 -13.65 0.55 12.03
CA TYR A 130 -14.10 1.24 13.24
C TYR A 130 -14.77 0.27 14.22
N ALA A 131 -15.43 -0.78 13.71
CA ALA A 131 -16.06 -1.81 14.53
C ALA A 131 -15.86 -3.22 13.95
N CYS A 132 -15.21 -4.09 14.74
CA CYS A 132 -15.03 -5.51 14.44
C CYS A 132 -15.22 -6.34 15.72
N SER A 133 -16.19 -7.25 15.72
CA SER A 133 -16.55 -8.07 16.88
C SER A 133 -15.67 -9.32 17.04
N ALA A 134 -14.94 -9.72 15.99
CA ALA A 134 -14.02 -10.85 16.00
C ALA A 134 -12.81 -10.57 15.08
N GLU A 135 -11.72 -10.04 15.64
CA GLU A 135 -10.54 -9.69 14.86
C GLU A 135 -9.70 -10.90 14.41
N PRO A 136 -9.03 -10.85 13.24
CA PRO A 136 -9.19 -9.81 12.21
C PRO A 136 -10.49 -10.01 11.41
N CYS A 137 -11.16 -8.92 11.04
CA CYS A 137 -12.27 -8.98 10.09
C CYS A 137 -11.72 -9.06 8.66
N THR A 138 -12.37 -9.82 7.79
CA THR A 138 -12.07 -9.83 6.36
C THR A 138 -12.74 -8.65 5.68
N VAL A 139 -11.97 -7.86 4.94
CA VAL A 139 -12.45 -6.68 4.21
C VAL A 139 -12.18 -6.86 2.72
N GLY A 140 -13.10 -6.37 1.90
CA GLY A 140 -13.00 -6.36 0.45
C GLY A 140 -13.18 -4.95 -0.09
N MET A 141 -12.42 -4.61 -1.12
CA MET A 141 -12.55 -3.34 -1.85
C MET A 141 -12.61 -3.60 -3.35
N ARG A 142 -13.39 -2.80 -4.06
CA ARG A 142 -13.49 -2.82 -5.52
C ARG A 142 -13.51 -1.41 -6.09
N LEU A 143 -12.83 -1.24 -7.22
CA LEU A 143 -12.83 -0.01 -8.00
C LEU A 143 -13.80 -0.15 -9.18
N VAL A 144 -14.56 0.90 -9.43
CA VAL A 144 -15.48 1.02 -10.56
C VAL A 144 -15.25 2.37 -11.25
N SER A 145 -15.47 2.43 -12.56
CA SER A 145 -15.15 3.61 -13.38
C SER A 145 -16.26 3.95 -14.39
N GLY A 146 -16.26 5.22 -14.85
CA GLY A 146 -17.08 5.71 -15.96
C GLY A 146 -18.49 6.23 -15.60
N GLY A 147 -18.93 6.08 -14.35
CA GLY A 147 -20.24 6.59 -13.90
C GLY A 147 -20.27 8.09 -13.63
N ALA A 148 -21.45 8.62 -13.34
CA ALA A 148 -21.59 10.03 -12.97
C ALA A 148 -21.06 10.31 -11.55
N ALA A 149 -20.22 11.33 -11.40
CA ALA A 149 -19.88 11.87 -10.09
C ALA A 149 -21.16 12.41 -9.45
N VAL A 150 -21.57 11.83 -8.32
CA VAL A 150 -22.74 12.28 -7.57
C VAL A 150 -22.21 12.75 -6.22
N PRO A 151 -22.17 14.07 -5.97
CA PRO A 151 -21.72 14.59 -4.69
C PRO A 151 -22.51 13.96 -3.55
N ARG A 152 -21.82 13.57 -2.47
CA ARG A 152 -22.50 13.22 -1.22
C ARG A 152 -23.17 14.47 -0.67
N VAL A 153 -24.47 14.39 -0.43
CA VAL A 153 -25.20 15.50 0.19
C VAL A 153 -24.81 15.57 1.66
N GLY A 154 -24.15 16.67 2.05
CA GLY A 154 -23.90 16.99 3.47
C GLY A 154 -22.45 16.86 3.96
N GLU A 155 -21.51 16.45 3.10
CA GLU A 155 -20.12 16.20 3.52
C GLU A 155 -19.16 17.10 2.75
N THR A 156 -19.00 18.34 3.22
CA THR A 156 -17.81 19.13 2.88
C THR A 156 -16.66 18.57 3.70
N VAL A 157 -15.80 17.78 3.08
CA VAL A 157 -14.57 17.28 3.70
C VAL A 157 -13.71 18.48 4.11
N ARG A 158 -13.58 18.75 5.41
CA ARG A 158 -12.59 19.71 5.93
C ARG A 158 -11.39 18.91 6.41
N GLU A 159 -10.20 19.36 6.03
CA GLU A 159 -8.91 18.79 6.47
C GLU A 159 -8.76 18.72 8.01
N SER A 160 -9.51 19.56 8.73
CA SER A 160 -9.58 19.57 10.20
C SER A 160 -10.40 18.45 10.81
N ASP A 161 -11.30 17.84 10.05
CA ASP A 161 -12.21 16.79 10.54
C ASP A 161 -11.55 15.41 10.39
N LEU A 162 -10.30 15.39 9.94
CA LEU A 162 -9.53 14.20 9.69
C LEU A 162 -8.80 13.71 10.94
N GLY A 163 -9.38 12.73 11.63
CA GLY A 163 -8.63 11.92 12.58
C GLY A 163 -7.63 11.02 11.86
N HIS A 164 -6.57 11.58 11.28
CA HIS A 164 -5.41 10.83 10.82
C HIS A 164 -4.40 10.71 11.95
N SER A 165 -3.76 9.55 12.06
CA SER A 165 -2.47 9.56 12.72
C SER A 165 -1.51 10.33 11.81
N GLN A 166 -0.58 11.07 12.43
CA GLN A 166 0.46 11.78 11.67
C GLN A 166 1.24 10.81 10.77
N ASP A 167 1.39 9.55 11.20
CA ASP A 167 2.08 8.49 10.51
C ASP A 167 1.45 8.16 9.14
N GLU A 168 0.12 8.12 9.06
CA GLU A 168 -0.61 7.86 7.81
C GLU A 168 -0.43 8.99 6.79
N ALA A 169 -0.55 10.23 7.26
CA ALA A 169 -0.33 11.41 6.44
C ALA A 169 1.12 11.43 5.90
N ASN A 170 2.09 11.08 6.74
CA ASN A 170 3.49 10.99 6.35
C ASN A 170 3.72 9.88 5.32
N HIS A 171 3.09 8.70 5.48
CA HIS A 171 3.16 7.61 4.51
C HIS A 171 2.60 8.01 3.14
N LEU A 172 1.43 8.65 3.11
CA LEU A 172 0.82 9.14 1.86
C LEU A 172 1.69 10.23 1.21
N ALA A 173 2.28 11.12 2.00
CA ALA A 173 3.19 12.15 1.51
C ALA A 173 4.45 11.56 0.83
N VAL A 174 5.06 10.52 1.43
CA VAL A 174 6.19 9.80 0.82
C VAL A 174 5.76 9.14 -0.48
N ALA A 175 4.63 8.44 -0.49
CA ALA A 175 4.14 7.74 -1.68
C ALA A 175 3.84 8.70 -2.84
N ALA A 176 3.23 9.86 -2.55
CA ALA A 176 2.99 10.93 -3.52
C ALA A 176 4.30 11.50 -4.11
N GLN A 177 5.33 11.68 -3.28
CA GLN A 177 6.65 12.11 -3.77
C GLN A 177 7.30 11.08 -4.70
N LEU A 178 7.23 9.79 -4.33
CA LEU A 178 7.75 8.70 -5.16
C LEU A 178 7.07 8.68 -6.54
N GLU A 179 5.75 8.86 -6.58
CA GLU A 179 4.96 8.93 -7.82
C GLU A 179 5.33 10.15 -8.68
N GLY A 180 5.34 11.35 -8.08
CA GLY A 180 5.55 12.61 -8.82
C GLY A 180 6.90 12.66 -9.53
N GLN A 181 7.95 12.17 -8.89
CA GLN A 181 9.30 12.09 -9.47
C GLN A 181 9.46 10.90 -10.42
N GLY A 182 8.74 9.80 -10.15
CA GLY A 182 8.79 8.57 -10.93
C GLY A 182 8.37 8.71 -12.39
N ALA A 183 7.44 9.63 -12.67
CA ALA A 183 6.97 9.91 -14.02
C ALA A 183 8.12 10.23 -15.00
N ALA A 184 9.18 10.91 -14.55
CA ALA A 184 10.35 11.22 -15.38
C ALA A 184 11.19 9.96 -15.68
N HIS A 185 11.33 9.05 -14.71
CA HIS A 185 12.04 7.79 -14.92
C HIS A 185 11.32 6.90 -15.94
N GLU A 186 9.99 6.85 -15.88
CA GLU A 186 9.22 6.08 -16.85
C GLU A 186 9.36 6.61 -18.28
N GLN A 187 9.36 7.93 -18.44
CA GLN A 187 9.66 8.57 -19.73
C GLN A 187 11.09 8.27 -20.21
N ALA A 188 12.04 8.08 -19.30
CA ALA A 188 13.41 7.69 -19.59
C ALA A 188 13.59 6.18 -19.87
N GLY A 189 12.51 5.41 -19.97
CA GLY A 189 12.55 3.99 -20.33
C GLY A 189 12.75 3.06 -19.14
N TYR A 190 12.45 3.51 -17.92
CA TYR A 190 12.36 2.66 -16.75
C TYR A 190 10.93 2.18 -16.50
N ARG A 191 10.79 1.05 -15.80
CA ARG A 191 9.51 0.57 -15.30
C ARG A 191 9.66 0.18 -13.84
N GLN A 192 8.68 0.56 -13.03
CA GLN A 192 8.64 0.18 -11.62
C GLN A 192 8.75 -1.35 -11.49
N LEU A 193 9.49 -1.79 -10.48
CA LEU A 193 9.69 -3.18 -10.11
C LEU A 193 9.28 -3.34 -8.65
N GLY A 194 8.18 -4.08 -8.42
CA GLY A 194 7.64 -4.30 -7.08
C GLY A 194 6.92 -3.07 -6.52
N ASP A 195 6.46 -3.22 -5.28
CA ASP A 195 5.76 -2.17 -4.54
C ASP A 195 6.75 -1.22 -3.85
N ASP A 196 6.26 -0.02 -3.54
CA ASP A 196 7.02 0.96 -2.76
C ASP A 196 7.33 0.38 -1.38
N GLN A 197 8.55 0.60 -0.90
CA GLN A 197 8.95 0.23 0.46
C GLN A 197 8.96 1.50 1.28
N ILE A 198 8.11 1.59 2.31
CA ILE A 198 7.94 2.79 3.14
C ILE A 198 8.00 2.38 4.61
N GLU A 199 8.78 3.09 5.41
CA GLU A 199 9.07 2.78 6.81
C GLU A 199 9.24 4.05 7.64
N GLN A 200 9.03 3.95 8.95
CA GLN A 200 9.38 5.00 9.90
C GLN A 200 10.81 4.84 10.40
N LEU A 201 11.59 5.92 10.36
CA LEU A 201 12.98 5.94 10.80
C LEU A 201 13.20 7.02 11.86
N ALA A 202 14.01 6.68 12.87
CA ALA A 202 14.58 7.63 13.80
C ALA A 202 15.81 8.32 13.18
N LEU A 203 16.16 9.51 13.67
CA LEU A 203 17.36 10.24 13.27
C LEU A 203 18.57 9.74 14.07
N ASN A 204 19.14 8.62 13.66
CA ASN A 204 20.21 7.96 14.41
C ASN A 204 21.41 7.50 13.56
N ASP A 205 21.52 7.95 12.30
CA ASP A 205 22.50 7.51 11.30
C ASP A 205 22.51 6.00 10.98
N GLU A 206 21.81 5.13 11.73
CA GLU A 206 21.69 3.69 11.47
C GLU A 206 20.75 3.42 10.29
N GLY A 207 19.62 4.12 10.26
CA GLY A 207 18.63 4.00 9.20
C GLY A 207 17.99 2.62 9.10
N HIS A 208 17.47 2.29 7.92
CA HIS A 208 16.86 1.00 7.62
C HIS A 208 17.53 0.37 6.40
N SER A 209 17.67 -0.97 6.41
CA SER A 209 18.29 -1.74 5.33
C SER A 209 17.34 -2.79 4.78
N TRP A 210 17.12 -2.75 3.47
CA TRP A 210 16.35 -3.74 2.72
C TRP A 210 17.29 -4.65 1.93
N THR A 211 16.89 -5.92 1.79
CA THR A 211 17.51 -6.83 0.83
C THR A 211 16.78 -6.72 -0.49
N VAL A 212 17.53 -6.45 -1.57
CA VAL A 212 16.99 -6.40 -2.93
C VAL A 212 17.68 -7.44 -3.82
N HIS A 213 16.89 -8.18 -4.58
CA HIS A 213 17.37 -9.25 -5.45
C HIS A 213 17.53 -8.73 -6.88
N LEU A 214 18.77 -8.65 -7.36
CA LEU A 214 19.06 -8.02 -8.65
C LEU A 214 19.68 -9.00 -9.63
N ALA A 215 19.29 -8.90 -10.91
CA ALA A 215 19.83 -9.70 -11.99
C ALA A 215 21.10 -9.07 -12.58
N ALA A 216 22.00 -9.93 -13.09
CA ALA A 216 23.20 -9.47 -13.79
C ALA A 216 22.84 -8.72 -15.08
N GLY A 217 23.55 -7.63 -15.37
CA GLY A 217 23.46 -6.89 -16.63
C GLY A 217 22.19 -6.05 -16.81
N VAL A 218 21.27 -6.05 -15.84
CA VAL A 218 20.07 -5.19 -15.85
C VAL A 218 20.38 -3.88 -15.12
N THR A 219 20.07 -2.74 -15.74
CA THR A 219 20.17 -1.44 -15.06
C THR A 219 18.97 -1.23 -14.15
N TYR A 220 19.22 -0.97 -12.88
CA TYR A 220 18.23 -0.63 -11.86
C TYR A 220 18.40 0.81 -11.42
N LEU A 221 17.28 1.47 -11.12
CA LEU A 221 17.23 2.78 -10.48
C LEU A 221 16.44 2.65 -9.18
N PHE A 222 16.98 3.22 -8.10
CA PHE A 222 16.32 3.32 -6.81
C PHE A 222 16.10 4.80 -6.52
N GLN A 223 14.86 5.17 -6.28
CA GLN A 223 14.47 6.55 -6.01
C GLN A 223 13.87 6.57 -4.60
N GLY A 224 14.48 7.33 -3.70
CA GLY A 224 14.00 7.54 -2.34
C GLY A 224 13.14 8.79 -2.21
N ALA A 225 12.37 8.85 -1.13
CA ALA A 225 11.69 10.06 -0.67
C ALA A 225 11.56 10.01 0.86
N CYS A 226 11.43 11.16 1.50
CA CYS A 226 11.01 11.26 2.90
C CYS A 226 9.84 12.24 3.06
N ASP A 227 9.14 12.15 4.18
CA ASP A 227 7.99 12.99 4.49
C ASP A 227 8.33 14.49 4.58
N GLN A 228 7.32 15.33 4.81
CA GLN A 228 7.48 16.79 4.80
C GLN A 228 8.32 17.32 5.97
N GLN A 229 8.54 16.50 6.99
CA GLN A 229 9.33 16.83 8.18
C GLN A 229 10.82 16.54 7.95
N CYS A 230 11.16 15.82 6.88
CA CYS A 230 12.51 15.51 6.46
C CYS A 230 12.92 16.32 5.22
N ASN A 231 14.14 16.87 5.24
CA ASN A 231 14.72 17.59 4.09
C ASN A 231 16.07 17.03 3.65
N ASN A 232 16.56 15.99 4.34
CA ASN A 232 17.82 15.34 4.02
C ASN A 232 17.78 13.86 4.42
N ALA A 233 17.72 13.00 3.41
CA ALA A 233 17.81 11.55 3.53
C ALA A 233 18.87 11.04 2.55
N ASP A 234 19.79 10.23 3.05
CA ASP A 234 20.86 9.63 2.24
C ASP A 234 20.46 8.19 1.88
N MET A 235 20.96 7.67 0.75
CA MET A 235 20.75 6.28 0.34
C MET A 235 22.05 5.66 -0.16
N GLU A 236 22.27 4.38 0.14
CA GLU A 236 23.38 3.62 -0.42
C GLU A 236 22.95 2.21 -0.80
N ILE A 237 23.71 1.60 -1.71
CA ILE A 237 23.57 0.19 -2.05
C ILE A 237 24.91 -0.52 -1.93
N ARG A 238 24.91 -1.66 -1.25
CA ARG A 238 26.07 -2.51 -1.00
C ARG A 238 25.87 -3.90 -1.61
N ASN A 239 26.96 -4.55 -2.00
CA ASN A 239 26.93 -5.94 -2.41
C ASN A 239 26.98 -6.90 -1.20
N SER A 240 26.91 -8.21 -1.47
CA SER A 240 26.98 -9.25 -0.44
C SER A 240 28.29 -9.31 0.35
N TYR A 241 29.34 -8.61 -0.10
CA TYR A 241 30.62 -8.46 0.61
C TYR A 241 30.66 -7.18 1.46
N ASN A 242 29.53 -6.48 1.60
CA ASN A 242 29.40 -5.20 2.29
C ASN A 242 30.17 -4.03 1.62
N GLU A 243 30.59 -4.20 0.36
CA GLU A 243 31.22 -3.13 -0.41
C GLU A 243 30.15 -2.19 -0.96
N ARG A 244 30.36 -0.88 -0.79
CA ARG A 244 29.45 0.15 -1.31
C ARG A 244 29.62 0.31 -2.81
N ILE A 245 28.53 0.08 -3.54
CA ILE A 245 28.47 0.11 -4.99
C ILE A 245 28.04 1.47 -5.50
N ALA A 246 27.04 2.08 -4.86
CA ALA A 246 26.61 3.43 -5.14
C ALA A 246 26.06 4.09 -3.86
N SER A 247 26.07 5.41 -3.82
CA SER A 247 25.47 6.20 -2.76
C SER A 247 25.03 7.56 -3.27
N ASP A 248 23.93 8.05 -2.71
CA ASP A 248 23.51 9.43 -2.74
C ASP A 248 23.62 9.95 -1.31
N ILE A 249 24.46 10.96 -1.13
CA ILE A 249 24.73 11.61 0.16
C ILE A 249 24.52 13.13 0.05
N ASN A 250 23.77 13.54 -0.98
CA ASN A 250 23.45 14.92 -1.23
C ASN A 250 22.48 15.42 -0.15
N GLY A 251 22.52 16.73 0.13
CA GLY A 251 21.67 17.34 1.15
C GLY A 251 20.24 17.55 0.67
N ASP A 252 19.53 16.48 0.32
CA ASP A 252 18.17 16.52 -0.21
C ASP A 252 17.30 15.38 0.32
N SER A 253 15.97 15.51 0.17
CA SER A 253 14.99 14.52 0.62
C SER A 253 14.71 13.40 -0.39
N ILE A 254 15.46 13.36 -1.50
CA ILE A 254 15.16 12.56 -2.69
C ILE A 254 16.44 11.86 -3.17
N PRO A 255 17.01 10.95 -2.38
CA PRO A 255 18.22 10.27 -2.80
C PRO A 255 17.93 9.34 -3.99
N VAL A 256 18.77 9.37 -5.03
CA VAL A 256 18.61 8.52 -6.22
C VAL A 256 19.89 7.77 -6.55
N LEU A 257 19.76 6.46 -6.76
CA LEU A 257 20.86 5.58 -7.16
C LEU A 257 20.56 4.91 -8.51
N THR A 258 21.59 4.68 -9.32
CA THR A 258 21.48 3.81 -10.50
C THR A 258 22.65 2.83 -10.53
N ILE A 259 22.37 1.54 -10.72
CA ILE A 259 23.40 0.50 -10.78
C ILE A 259 23.11 -0.52 -11.89
N THR A 260 24.16 -1.15 -12.42
CA THR A 260 24.02 -2.33 -13.30
C THR A 260 24.87 -3.47 -12.71
N PRO A 261 24.26 -4.37 -11.93
CA PRO A 261 24.96 -5.47 -11.27
C PRO A 261 25.74 -6.33 -12.28
N PRO A 262 27.03 -6.64 -12.03
CA PRO A 262 27.77 -7.56 -12.89
C PRO A 262 27.39 -9.03 -12.67
N ARG A 263 26.68 -9.34 -11.56
CA ARG A 263 26.27 -10.69 -11.17
C ARG A 263 24.86 -10.63 -10.58
N ALA A 264 24.11 -11.72 -10.72
CA ALA A 264 22.83 -11.87 -10.05
C ALA A 264 23.11 -12.22 -8.58
N ALA A 265 22.63 -11.39 -7.66
CA ALA A 265 22.90 -11.51 -6.23
C ALA A 265 21.94 -10.66 -5.39
N ASP A 266 22.03 -10.86 -4.09
CA ASP A 266 21.40 -10.01 -3.09
C ASP A 266 22.28 -8.79 -2.85
N TYR A 267 21.63 -7.63 -2.80
CA TYR A 267 22.23 -6.35 -2.47
C TYR A 267 21.51 -5.77 -1.25
N THR A 268 22.23 -4.97 -0.47
CA THR A 268 21.67 -4.25 0.67
C THR A 268 21.46 -2.81 0.27
N LEU A 269 20.21 -2.39 0.13
CA LEU A 269 19.84 -0.98 0.00
C LEU A 269 19.60 -0.42 1.39
N ARG A 270 20.19 0.73 1.71
CA ARG A 270 20.03 1.38 3.02
C ARG A 270 19.66 2.84 2.83
N ILE A 271 18.67 3.30 3.59
CA ILE A 271 18.31 4.71 3.70
C ILE A 271 18.50 5.14 5.15
N TRP A 272 19.07 6.32 5.37
CA TRP A 272 19.17 6.92 6.69
C TRP A 272 18.89 8.42 6.63
N LEU A 273 18.41 8.95 7.74
CA LEU A 273 18.07 10.37 7.86
C LEU A 273 19.29 11.18 8.26
N ARG A 274 19.45 12.37 7.66
CA ARG A 274 20.42 13.39 8.09
C ARG A 274 19.73 14.59 8.72
N HIS A 275 18.47 14.81 8.40
CA HIS A 275 17.65 15.82 9.05
C HIS A 275 16.18 15.41 9.08
N CYS A 276 15.63 15.39 10.29
CA CYS A 276 14.21 15.18 10.57
C CYS A 276 13.78 16.20 11.63
N SER A 277 12.80 17.03 11.31
CA SER A 277 12.35 18.10 12.22
C SER A 277 11.47 17.58 13.35
N HIS A 278 10.78 16.45 13.15
CA HIS A 278 9.90 15.80 14.11
C HIS A 278 10.02 14.28 13.95
N GLU A 279 10.70 13.63 14.90
CA GLU A 279 10.91 12.18 14.84
C GLU A 279 9.69 11.38 15.33
N PRO A 280 9.43 10.19 14.75
CA PRO A 280 10.14 9.61 13.60
C PRO A 280 9.70 10.26 12.27
N CYS A 281 10.60 10.30 11.29
CA CYS A 281 10.22 10.64 9.91
C CYS A 281 9.93 9.36 9.13
N THR A 282 8.97 9.44 8.22
CA THR A 282 8.65 8.38 7.26
C THR A 282 9.53 8.55 6.03
N VAL A 283 10.13 7.45 5.57
CA VAL A 283 10.92 7.40 4.34
C VAL A 283 10.48 6.23 3.50
N GLY A 284 10.82 6.25 2.23
CA GLY A 284 10.65 5.07 1.41
C GLY A 284 11.42 5.14 0.11
N PHE A 285 11.37 4.06 -0.66
CA PHE A 285 11.90 4.04 -2.01
C PHE A 285 11.03 3.24 -2.96
N ARG A 286 11.18 3.58 -4.24
CA ARG A 286 10.65 2.86 -5.38
C ARG A 286 11.80 2.32 -6.21
N THR A 287 11.72 1.04 -6.57
CA THR A 287 12.68 0.41 -7.48
C THR A 287 12.16 0.42 -8.90
N TYR A 288 13.05 0.67 -9.83
CA TYR A 288 12.80 0.57 -11.25
C TYR A 288 13.84 -0.32 -11.93
N ARG A 289 13.42 -0.97 -13.01
CA ARG A 289 14.32 -1.62 -13.97
C ARG A 289 14.26 -0.92 -15.32
N ARG A 290 15.40 -0.80 -15.99
CA ARG A 290 15.46 -0.27 -17.35
C ARG A 290 14.83 -1.27 -18.32
N VAL A 291 13.97 -0.79 -19.20
CA VAL A 291 13.43 -1.58 -20.30
C VAL A 291 14.47 -1.62 -21.41
N THR A 292 14.98 -2.81 -21.71
CA THR A 292 15.79 -3.08 -22.89
C THR A 292 14.85 -3.44 -24.04
N ASN A 293 14.92 -2.69 -25.15
CA ASN A 293 14.28 -3.09 -26.41
C ASN A 293 14.92 -4.35 -26.98
#